data_AF-A0A3C0YCE8-F1
#
_entry.id   AF-A0A3C0YCE8-F1
#
_cell.length_a   1.000
_cell.length_b   1.000
_cell.length_c   1.000
_cell.angle_alpha   90.00
_cell.angle_beta   90.00
_cell.angle_gamma   90.00
#
_symmetry.space_group_name_H-M   'P 1'
#
loop_
_entity.id
_entity.type
_entity.pdbx_description
1 polymer ?
#
loop_
_entity_poly.entity_id
_entity_poly.type
_entity_poly.pdbx_seq_one_letter_code
_entity_poly.pdbx_strand_id
1 'polypeptide(L)'
;DRPVDASHPDILLDFNRCILCELCVRASRDVDGKNIFAISGHGIQTHLLVNSASGRLVDTPMALEDRATSICPVGVILPKRRGFAIPIGERRFDVKPVSEQLDGGIA
;
A
#
# COMPACT_ATOMS: atom_id res chain seq x y z
N ASP A 1 18.85 2.10 2.96
CA ASP A 1 17.89 1.29 2.18
C ASP A 1 16.94 0.62 3.16
N ARG A 2 15.63 0.63 2.90
CA ARG A 2 14.64 0.00 3.81
C ARG A 2 14.33 -1.42 3.32
N PRO A 3 14.34 -2.43 4.20
CA PRO A 3 14.12 -3.82 3.77
C PRO A 3 12.70 -4.00 3.27
N VAL A 4 12.54 -4.78 2.20
CA VAL A 4 11.23 -5.24 1.73
C VAL A 4 10.63 -6.20 2.75
N ASP A 5 9.34 -6.05 3.06
CA ASP A 5 8.59 -7.03 3.86
C ASP A 5 7.79 -7.94 2.93
N ALA A 6 8.28 -9.17 2.78
CA ALA A 6 7.63 -10.23 2.02
C ALA A 6 7.07 -11.33 2.94
N SER A 7 6.89 -11.06 4.23
CA SER A 7 6.51 -12.06 5.23
C SER A 7 5.09 -12.61 5.02
N HIS A 8 4.14 -11.77 4.62
CA HIS A 8 2.76 -12.20 4.34
C HIS A 8 2.71 -13.09 3.08
N PRO A 9 1.97 -14.21 3.05
CA PRO A 9 1.97 -15.15 1.91
C PRO A 9 1.53 -14.51 0.58
N ASP A 10 0.62 -13.54 0.64
CA ASP A 10 -0.02 -12.94 -0.53
C ASP A 10 0.28 -11.45 -0.76
N ILE A 11 0.96 -10.78 0.17
CA ILE A 11 1.17 -9.32 0.13
C ILE A 11 2.66 -9.02 0.32
N LEU A 12 3.16 -8.05 -0.42
CA LEU A 12 4.52 -7.54 -0.39
C LEU A 12 4.49 -6.05 -0.03
N LEU A 13 5.38 -5.60 0.86
CA LEU A 13 5.60 -4.19 1.16
C LEU A 13 6.99 -3.74 0.67
N ASP A 14 7.01 -2.74 -0.21
CA ASP A 14 8.25 -2.05 -0.63
C ASP A 14 8.27 -0.62 -0.06
N PHE A 15 8.89 -0.46 1.11
CA PHE A 15 8.88 0.81 1.86
C PHE A 15 9.70 1.93 1.21
N ASN A 16 10.60 1.62 0.26
CA ASN A 16 11.39 2.64 -0.45
C ASN A 16 10.54 3.43 -1.45
N ARG A 17 9.35 2.93 -1.81
CA ARG A 17 8.41 3.61 -2.71
C ARG A 17 7.35 4.44 -1.98
N CYS A 18 7.43 4.48 -0.64
CA CYS A 18 6.42 5.15 0.17
C CYS A 18 6.56 6.67 0.11
N ILE A 19 5.46 7.33 -0.23
CA ILE A 19 5.34 8.80 -0.29
C ILE A 19 4.68 9.41 0.95
N LEU A 20 4.49 8.62 2.03
CA LEU A 20 3.91 9.07 3.31
C LEU A 20 2.52 9.73 3.20
N CYS A 21 1.68 9.27 2.27
CA CYS A 21 0.32 9.82 2.07
C CYS A 21 -0.71 9.42 3.15
N GLU A 22 -0.36 8.50 4.06
CA GLU A 22 -1.23 7.95 5.13
C GLU A 22 -2.53 7.24 4.70
N LEU A 23 -2.82 7.11 3.39
CA LEU A 23 -4.07 6.49 2.94
C LEU A 23 -4.24 5.06 3.47
N CYS A 24 -3.17 4.26 3.51
CA CYS A 24 -3.19 2.91 4.09
C CYS A 24 -3.42 2.90 5.60
N VAL A 25 -2.87 3.88 6.33
CA VAL A 25 -3.07 4.04 7.79
C VAL A 25 -4.54 4.33 8.06
N ARG A 26 -5.10 5.32 7.35
CA ARG A 26 -6.51 5.72 7.51
C ARG A 26 -7.47 4.62 7.06
N ALA A 27 -7.24 3.99 5.91
CA ALA A 27 -8.04 2.85 5.47
C ALA A 27 -8.02 1.72 6.49
N SER A 28 -6.84 1.35 6.99
CA SER A 28 -6.71 0.26 7.95
C SER A 28 -7.41 0.55 9.28
N ARG A 29 -7.41 1.80 9.75
CA ARG A 29 -8.09 2.20 10.99
C ARG A 29 -9.58 2.41 10.80
N ASP A 30 -9.95 3.23 9.83
CA ASP A 30 -11.27 3.83 9.71
C ASP A 30 -12.23 2.97 8.86
N VAL A 31 -11.71 2.17 7.93
CA VAL A 31 -12.51 1.28 7.06
C VAL A 31 -12.37 -0.17 7.49
N ASP A 32 -11.13 -0.65 7.68
CA ASP A 32 -10.89 -2.06 7.99
C ASP A 32 -10.98 -2.36 9.50
N GLY A 33 -10.80 -1.35 10.36
CA GLY A 33 -10.83 -1.51 11.83
C GLY A 33 -9.63 -2.29 12.41
N LYS A 34 -8.54 -2.44 11.65
CA LYS A 34 -7.40 -3.33 11.99
C LYS A 34 -6.16 -2.60 12.50
N ASN A 35 -6.01 -1.29 12.26
CA ASN A 35 -4.85 -0.50 12.70
C ASN A 35 -3.48 -1.14 12.36
N ILE A 36 -3.33 -1.69 11.15
CA ILE A 36 -2.16 -2.45 10.69
C ILE A 36 -0.94 -1.54 10.48
N PHE A 37 -1.14 -0.27 10.14
CA PHE A 37 -0.07 0.63 9.77
C PHE A 37 0.01 1.85 10.67
N ALA A 38 1.22 2.36 10.86
CA ALA A 38 1.49 3.65 11.50
C ALA A 38 2.66 4.36 10.82
N ILE A 39 2.83 5.65 11.11
CA ILE A 39 4.00 6.44 10.71
C ILE A 39 4.88 6.65 11.95
N SER A 40 6.19 6.45 11.80
CA SER A 40 7.18 6.74 12.83
C SER A 40 8.42 7.39 12.24
N GLY A 41 9.33 7.82 13.10
CA GLY A 41 10.53 8.56 12.76
C GLY A 41 10.30 10.07 12.67
N HIS A 42 11.35 10.78 12.30
CA HIS A 42 11.35 12.24 12.20
C HIS A 42 12.21 12.70 11.03
N GLY A 43 11.78 13.77 10.36
CA GLY A 43 12.46 14.32 9.18
C GLY A 43 12.64 13.27 8.08
N ILE A 44 13.86 13.12 7.57
CA ILE A 44 14.15 12.12 6.53
C ILE A 44 14.02 10.66 7.02
N GLN A 45 13.99 10.46 8.34
CA GLN A 45 13.79 9.13 8.94
C GLN A 45 12.31 8.77 9.07
N THR A 46 11.37 9.64 8.68
CA THR A 46 9.94 9.32 8.70
C THR A 46 9.63 8.17 7.74
N HIS A 47 8.94 7.14 8.23
CA HIS A 47 8.63 5.92 7.48
C HIS A 47 7.33 5.27 7.93
N LEU A 48 6.73 4.51 7.01
CA LEU A 48 5.63 3.60 7.31
C LEU A 48 6.18 2.39 8.08
N LEU A 49 5.46 1.97 9.11
CA LEU A 49 5.73 0.73 9.83
C LEU A 49 4.48 -0.13 9.93
N VAL A 50 4.71 -1.42 10.15
CA VAL A 50 3.66 -2.38 10.47
C VAL A 50 3.48 -2.44 11.98
N ASN A 51 2.25 -2.26 12.44
CA ASN A 51 1.86 -2.29 13.84
C ASN A 51 1.71 -3.74 14.33
N SER A 52 2.83 -4.42 14.45
CA SER A 52 2.97 -5.75 15.06
C SER A 52 4.20 -5.76 15.94
N ALA A 53 4.26 -6.68 16.91
CA ALA A 53 5.42 -6.81 17.80
C ALA A 53 6.73 -7.09 17.05
N SER A 54 6.64 -7.78 15.89
CA SER A 54 7.77 -8.08 15.03
C SER A 54 8.09 -6.98 14.01
N GLY A 55 7.20 -6.01 13.83
CA GLY A 55 7.25 -5.04 12.75
C GLY A 55 7.03 -5.64 11.35
N ARG A 56 6.49 -6.87 11.26
CA ARG A 56 6.23 -7.57 9.99
C ARG A 56 4.74 -7.79 9.73
N LEU A 57 4.39 -7.85 8.45
CA LEU A 57 3.02 -7.98 7.96
C LEU A 57 2.37 -9.33 8.27
N VAL A 58 3.13 -10.42 8.25
CA VAL A 58 2.60 -11.77 8.59
C VAL A 58 2.02 -11.86 10.00
N ASP A 59 2.48 -11.00 10.90
CA ASP A 59 2.07 -10.97 12.30
C ASP A 59 0.90 -9.98 12.52
N THR A 60 0.14 -9.67 11.47
CA THR A 60 -1.05 -8.80 11.48
C THR A 60 -2.26 -9.52 10.88
N PRO A 61 -3.50 -9.06 11.16
CA PRO A 61 -4.70 -9.61 10.54
C PRO A 61 -4.96 -9.07 9.11
N MET A 62 -3.94 -8.54 8.42
CA MET A 62 -4.10 -8.00 7.06
C MET A 62 -4.61 -9.07 6.10
N ALA A 63 -5.54 -8.69 5.23
CA ALA A 63 -6.14 -9.56 4.21
C ALA A 63 -6.11 -8.88 2.83
N LEU A 64 -6.24 -9.66 1.77
CA LEU A 64 -6.23 -9.12 0.39
C LEU A 64 -7.44 -8.22 0.12
N GLU A 65 -8.54 -8.48 0.80
CA GLU A 65 -9.83 -7.81 0.66
C GLU A 65 -9.87 -6.46 1.40
N ASP A 66 -8.88 -6.20 2.27
CA ASP A 66 -8.81 -4.96 3.05
C ASP A 66 -8.69 -3.74 2.15
N ARG A 67 -9.35 -2.66 2.55
CA ARG A 67 -9.22 -1.38 1.87
C ARG A 67 -7.78 -0.89 1.89
N ALA A 68 -7.06 -1.12 2.97
CA ALA A 68 -5.64 -0.80 3.09
C ALA A 68 -4.77 -1.49 2.01
N THR A 69 -5.18 -2.65 1.50
CA THR A 69 -4.45 -3.39 0.45
C THR A 69 -4.56 -2.71 -0.93
N SER A 70 -5.67 -2.05 -1.24
CA SER A 70 -5.95 -1.47 -2.56
C SER A 70 -5.84 0.05 -2.63
N ILE A 71 -5.74 0.74 -1.50
CA ILE A 71 -5.76 2.22 -1.44
C ILE A 71 -4.41 2.88 -1.77
N CYS A 72 -3.29 2.14 -1.71
CA CYS A 72 -1.97 2.74 -1.93
C CYS A 72 -1.89 3.32 -3.36
N PRO A 73 -1.63 4.64 -3.52
CA PRO A 73 -1.64 5.27 -4.84
C PRO A 73 -0.36 4.98 -5.64
N VAL A 74 0.63 4.35 -5.00
CA VAL A 74 1.93 3.98 -5.53
C VAL A 74 2.22 2.51 -5.19
N GLY A 75 3.36 1.98 -5.62
CA GLY A 75 3.68 0.55 -5.47
C GLY A 75 4.26 0.12 -4.14
N VAL A 76 3.72 0.55 -2.99
CA VAL A 76 4.20 0.07 -1.67
C VAL A 76 3.54 -1.25 -1.31
N ILE A 77 2.21 -1.28 -1.27
CA ILE A 77 1.41 -2.45 -0.86
C ILE A 77 0.99 -3.18 -2.13
N LEU A 78 1.58 -4.35 -2.36
CA LEU A 78 1.46 -5.07 -3.63
C LEU A 78 0.95 -6.50 -3.40
N PRO A 79 -0.17 -6.90 -4.03
CA PRO A 79 -0.53 -8.30 -4.14
C PRO A 79 0.56 -9.07 -4.89
N LYS A 80 1.05 -10.15 -4.28
CA LYS A 80 2.04 -11.05 -4.89
C LYS A 80 1.44 -11.71 -6.13
N ARG A 81 2.31 -12.09 -7.08
CA ARG A 81 1.96 -12.84 -8.30
C ARG A 81 1.04 -12.11 -9.29
N ARG A 82 0.84 -10.78 -9.16
CA ARG A 82 0.04 -9.95 -10.10
C ARG A 82 0.85 -8.93 -10.92
N GLY A 83 2.17 -8.89 -10.78
CA GLY A 83 3.02 -7.94 -11.49
C GLY A 83 2.91 -8.09 -13.01
N PHE A 84 2.93 -6.97 -13.74
CA PHE A 84 2.91 -6.90 -15.21
C PHE A 84 1.71 -7.57 -15.89
N ALA A 85 0.58 -7.71 -15.18
CA ALA A 85 -0.63 -8.34 -15.71
C ALA A 85 -1.38 -7.50 -16.78
N ILE A 86 -1.17 -6.17 -16.80
CA ILE A 86 -1.82 -5.27 -17.77
C ILE A 86 -0.79 -4.89 -18.85
N PRO A 87 -1.08 -5.13 -20.15
CA PRO A 87 -0.19 -4.78 -21.25
C PRO A 87 0.20 -3.29 -21.28
N ILE A 88 1.38 -3.02 -21.86
CA ILE A 88 1.81 -1.65 -22.14
C ILE A 88 0.84 -1.01 -23.14
N GLY A 89 0.41 0.22 -22.89
CA GLY A 89 -0.61 0.92 -23.67
C GLY A 89 -2.03 0.76 -23.11
N GLU A 90 -2.26 -0.19 -22.21
CA GLU A 90 -3.56 -0.47 -21.60
C GLU A 90 -3.61 -0.15 -20.10
N ARG A 91 -2.50 0.31 -19.51
CA ARG A 91 -2.44 0.68 -18.10
C ARG A 91 -3.27 1.95 -17.84
N ARG A 92 -3.84 2.07 -16.64
CA ARG A 92 -4.72 3.19 -16.23
C ARG A 92 -4.24 4.56 -16.71
N PHE A 93 -2.96 4.87 -16.52
CA PHE A 93 -2.37 6.17 -16.85
C PHE A 93 -1.71 6.23 -18.23
N ASP A 94 -1.62 5.12 -18.96
CA ASP A 94 -1.26 5.13 -20.39
C ASP A 94 -2.46 5.61 -21.23
N VAL A 95 -3.68 5.24 -20.83
CA VAL A 95 -4.92 5.57 -21.56
C VAL A 95 -5.35 7.03 -21.33
N LYS A 96 -5.29 7.51 -20.09
CA LYS A 96 -5.61 8.91 -19.74
C LYS A 96 -4.76 9.41 -18.57
N PRO A 97 -4.22 10.64 -18.64
CA PRO A 97 -3.49 11.24 -17.53
C PRO A 97 -4.43 11.51 -16.34
N VAL A 98 -3.85 11.68 -15.15
CA VAL A 98 -4.63 11.98 -13.93
C VAL A 98 -5.50 13.24 -14.06
N SER A 99 -5.03 14.25 -14.80
CA SER A 99 -5.74 15.52 -15.04
C SER A 99 -7.05 15.38 -15.82
N GLU A 100 -7.25 14.24 -16.49
CA GLU A 100 -8.45 13.94 -17.28
C GLU A 100 -9.32 12.84 -16.64
N GLN A 101 -8.92 12.33 -15.47
CA GLN A 101 -9.72 11.38 -14.69
C GLN A 101 -10.60 12.19 -13.72
N LEU A 102 -11.93 12.10 -13.86
CA LEU A 102 -12.86 12.73 -12.90
C LEU A 102 -12.67 12.11 -11.50
N ASP A 103 -12.74 12.91 -10.45
CA ASP A 103 -12.60 12.49 -9.02
C ASP A 103 -13.69 11.49 -8.53
N GLY A 104 -14.49 10.92 -9.41
CA GLY A 104 -15.72 10.16 -9.09
C GLY A 104 -15.69 8.68 -9.46
N GLY A 105 -14.54 8.02 -9.47
CA GLY A 105 -14.41 6.64 -9.97
C GLY A 105 -13.56 5.72 -9.10
N ILE A 106 -13.69 5.82 -7.78
CA ILE A 106 -13.33 4.71 -6.89
C ILE A 106 -14.62 3.92 -6.68
N ALA A 107 -14.90 2.99 -7.58
CA ALA A 107 -15.76 1.85 -7.27
C ALA A 107 -14.93 0.80 -6.52
#